data_AF-A0A382LDP5-F1
#
_entry.id   AF-A0A382LDP5-F1
#
_cell.length_a   1.000
_cell.length_b   1.000
_cell.length_c   1.000
_cell.angle_alpha   90.00
_cell.angle_beta   90.00
_cell.angle_gamma   90.00
#
_symmetry.space_group_name_H-M   'P 1'
#
loop_
_entity.id
_entity.type
_entity.pdbx_description
1 polymer ?
#
loop_
_entity_poly.entity_id
_entity_poly.type
_entity_poly.pdbx_seq_one_letter_code
_entity_poly.pdbx_strand_id
1 'polypeptide(L)'
;MTSKFKYEWYQEIYDSFSAIIAEAEGYGKKLGLNKLPNDIGLYAGSSSRPGNLPNYVLDPIVEANRASRTIPVRTVEDDLRKVVKDVYGDQYDAAAANTCEACLRICFETLCAPPIMRRGETYRGRVIIPYSEDYEWLGGYGRAFPPRYKNLLVDRTVAGGEL
;
A
#
# COMPACT_ATOMS: atom_id res chain seq x y z
N MET A 1 33.50 -33.38 -3.94
CA MET A 1 34.86 -33.35 -4.52
C MET A 1 34.93 -32.11 -5.38
N THR A 2 36.02 -31.35 -5.32
CA THR A 2 36.16 -30.08 -6.03
C THR A 2 37.13 -30.32 -7.18
N SER A 3 36.69 -30.18 -8.44
CA SER A 3 37.59 -30.35 -9.60
C SER A 3 38.68 -29.26 -9.59
N LYS A 4 39.84 -29.57 -10.17
CA LYS A 4 40.98 -28.65 -10.18
C LYS A 4 40.83 -27.58 -11.27
N PHE A 5 40.18 -27.92 -12.38
CA PHE A 5 39.93 -27.00 -13.49
C PHE A 5 38.44 -26.87 -13.82
N LYS A 6 38.02 -25.67 -14.24
CA LYS A 6 36.61 -25.35 -14.55
C LYS A 6 36.03 -26.25 -15.65
N TYR A 7 36.81 -26.63 -16.65
CA TYR A 7 36.31 -27.47 -17.75
C TYR A 7 35.96 -28.89 -17.26
N GLU A 8 36.72 -29.44 -16.31
CA GLU A 8 36.45 -30.74 -15.69
C GLU A 8 35.13 -30.69 -14.92
N TRP A 9 34.90 -29.60 -14.18
CA TRP A 9 33.65 -29.37 -13.48
C TRP A 9 32.44 -29.26 -14.43
N TYR A 10 32.59 -28.53 -15.54
CA TYR A 10 31.53 -28.44 -16.55
C TYR A 10 31.24 -29.80 -17.20
N GLN A 11 32.28 -30.61 -17.45
CA GLN A 11 32.10 -31.95 -17.98
C GLN A 11 31.41 -32.86 -16.96
N GLU A 12 31.77 -32.81 -15.68
CA GLU A 12 31.10 -33.55 -14.61
C GLU A 12 29.61 -33.18 -14.48
N ILE A 13 29.26 -31.90 -14.62
CA ILE A 13 27.85 -31.46 -14.64
C ILE A 13 27.13 -32.04 -15.86
N TYR A 14 27.78 -32.00 -17.03
CA TYR A 14 27.21 -32.52 -18.27
C TYR A 14 26.97 -34.04 -18.19
N ASP A 15 27.95 -34.79 -17.68
CA ASP A 15 27.86 -36.24 -17.50
C ASP A 15 26.82 -36.62 -16.43
N SER A 16 26.65 -35.78 -15.41
CA SER A 16 25.67 -35.97 -14.34
C SER A 16 24.29 -35.37 -14.64
N PHE A 17 24.09 -34.79 -15.83
CA PHE A 17 22.92 -33.96 -16.13
C PHE A 17 21.60 -34.70 -15.93
N SER A 18 21.52 -35.95 -16.36
CA SER A 18 20.34 -36.79 -16.16
C SER A 18 20.05 -37.08 -14.68
N ALA A 19 21.09 -37.27 -13.86
CA ALA A 19 20.95 -37.50 -12.43
C ALA A 19 20.46 -36.23 -11.71
N ILE A 20 20.99 -35.06 -12.08
CA ILE A 20 20.58 -33.75 -11.57
C ILE A 20 19.10 -33.49 -11.89
N ILE A 21 18.67 -33.76 -13.13
CA ILE A 21 17.26 -33.62 -13.51
C ILE A 21 16.38 -34.59 -12.72
N ALA A 22 16.77 -35.86 -12.58
CA ALA A 22 16.00 -36.84 -11.83
C ALA A 22 15.87 -36.47 -10.34
N GLU A 23 16.93 -35.96 -9.73
CA GLU A 23 16.93 -35.44 -8.37
C GLU A 23 15.99 -34.24 -8.23
N ALA A 24 16.09 -33.26 -9.14
CA ALA A 24 15.25 -32.08 -9.17
C ALA A 24 13.76 -32.42 -9.35
N GLU A 25 13.43 -33.35 -10.24
CA GLU A 25 12.06 -33.85 -10.42
C GLU A 25 11.55 -34.57 -9.17
N GLY A 26 12.38 -35.42 -8.55
CA GLY A 26 12.06 -36.12 -7.32
C GLY A 26 11.76 -35.14 -6.18
N TYR A 27 12.56 -34.09 -6.06
CA TYR A 27 12.35 -33.03 -5.08
C TYR A 27 11.10 -32.19 -5.40
N GLY A 28 10.88 -31.85 -6.67
CA GLY A 28 9.68 -31.16 -7.13
C GLY A 28 8.40 -31.94 -6.82
N LYS A 29 8.41 -33.27 -6.98
CA LYS A 29 7.30 -34.15 -6.56
C LYS A 29 7.09 -34.13 -5.04
N LYS A 30 8.16 -34.14 -4.23
CA LYS A 30 8.06 -34.02 -2.76
C LYS A 30 7.45 -32.69 -2.32
N LEU A 31 7.80 -31.60 -3.00
CA LEU A 31 7.22 -30.27 -2.78
C LEU A 31 5.79 -30.13 -3.34
N GLY A 32 5.29 -31.13 -4.07
CA GLY A 32 3.98 -31.08 -4.70
C GLY A 32 3.90 -30.15 -5.91
N LEU A 33 5.03 -29.77 -6.52
CA LEU A 33 5.07 -28.97 -7.74
C LEU A 33 4.51 -29.71 -8.96
N ASN A 34 4.43 -31.04 -8.88
CA ASN A 34 3.74 -31.89 -9.87
C ASN A 34 2.21 -31.80 -9.81
N LYS A 35 1.63 -31.03 -8.88
CA LYS A 35 0.17 -30.82 -8.79
C LYS A 35 -0.38 -29.92 -9.89
N LEU A 36 0.48 -29.11 -10.52
CA LEU A 36 0.09 -28.09 -11.49
C LEU A 36 0.81 -28.28 -12.85
N PRO A 37 0.82 -29.47 -13.46
CA PRO A 37 1.66 -29.77 -14.64
C PRO A 37 1.34 -28.89 -15.86
N ASN A 38 0.09 -28.42 -15.98
CA ASN A 38 -0.38 -27.51 -17.02
C ASN A 38 -0.87 -26.16 -16.46
N ASP A 39 -0.56 -25.87 -15.19
CA ASP A 39 -1.14 -24.76 -14.41
C ASP A 39 -0.05 -23.95 -13.69
N ILE A 40 1.07 -23.74 -14.37
CA ILE A 40 2.18 -22.92 -13.89
C ILE A 40 1.98 -21.48 -14.35
N GLY A 41 1.72 -20.57 -13.41
CA GLY A 41 1.74 -19.12 -13.65
C GLY A 41 3.18 -18.60 -13.61
N LEU A 42 3.71 -18.17 -14.76
CA LEU A 42 5.11 -17.74 -14.89
C LEU A 42 5.36 -16.24 -14.64
N TYR A 43 4.36 -15.49 -14.16
CA TYR A 43 4.49 -14.05 -14.04
C TYR A 43 3.94 -13.50 -12.72
N ALA A 44 4.84 -13.06 -11.84
CA ALA A 44 4.50 -12.49 -10.52
C ALA A 44 4.11 -11.00 -10.58
N GLY A 45 4.31 -10.32 -11.72
CA GLY A 45 4.22 -8.84 -11.83
C GLY A 45 2.97 -8.27 -12.49
N SER A 46 2.11 -9.10 -13.10
CA SER A 46 0.86 -8.67 -13.74
C SER A 46 -0.20 -9.72 -13.48
N SER A 47 -1.41 -9.25 -13.20
CA SER A 47 -2.60 -10.02 -12.79
C SER A 47 -3.14 -10.99 -13.85
N SER A 48 -2.32 -11.46 -14.77
CA SER A 48 -2.75 -12.37 -15.85
C SER A 48 -3.07 -13.77 -15.34
N ARG A 49 -2.41 -14.25 -14.27
CA ARG A 49 -2.74 -15.53 -13.60
C ARG A 49 -2.21 -15.58 -12.16
N PRO A 50 -2.82 -14.89 -11.19
CA PRO A 50 -2.43 -15.00 -9.79
C PRO A 50 -2.63 -16.44 -9.29
N GLY A 51 -1.79 -16.87 -8.35
CA GLY A 51 -2.00 -18.15 -7.66
C GLY A 51 -3.33 -18.14 -6.91
N ASN A 52 -3.96 -19.31 -6.80
CA ASN A 52 -5.16 -19.46 -5.98
C ASN A 52 -4.83 -19.09 -4.53
N LEU A 53 -5.77 -18.41 -3.86
CA LEU A 53 -5.64 -18.11 -2.44
C LEU A 53 -5.55 -19.42 -1.66
N PRO A 54 -4.59 -19.55 -0.72
CA PRO A 54 -4.54 -20.70 0.16
C PRO A 54 -5.83 -20.84 0.97
N ASN A 55 -6.24 -22.06 1.30
CA ASN A 55 -7.47 -22.34 2.06
C ASN A 55 -7.50 -21.58 3.41
N TYR A 56 -6.36 -21.47 4.10
CA TYR A 56 -6.28 -20.73 5.36
C TYR A 56 -6.53 -19.21 5.22
N VAL A 57 -6.56 -18.68 3.99
CA VAL A 57 -6.96 -17.30 3.69
C VAL A 57 -8.37 -17.25 3.12
N LEU A 58 -8.68 -18.12 2.16
CA LEU A 58 -9.98 -18.15 1.49
C LEU A 58 -11.11 -18.54 2.44
N ASP A 59 -10.90 -19.56 3.29
CA ASP A 59 -11.95 -20.07 4.18
C ASP A 59 -12.38 -19.00 5.19
N PRO A 60 -11.47 -18.28 5.90
CA PRO A 60 -11.86 -17.17 6.76
C PRO A 60 -12.59 -16.03 6.03
N ILE A 61 -12.18 -15.70 4.79
CA ILE A 61 -12.88 -14.67 3.98
C ILE A 61 -14.32 -15.11 3.71
N VAL A 62 -14.52 -16.35 3.30
CA VAL A 62 -15.84 -16.92 3.00
C VAL A 62 -16.69 -17.00 4.27
N GLU A 63 -16.12 -17.48 5.38
CA GLU A 63 -16.80 -17.56 6.67
C GLU A 63 -17.26 -16.18 7.15
N ALA A 64 -16.36 -15.19 7.14
CA ALA A 64 -16.68 -13.83 7.56
C ALA A 64 -17.77 -13.19 6.71
N ASN A 65 -17.81 -13.45 5.39
CA ASN A 65 -18.83 -12.91 4.49
C ASN A 65 -20.18 -13.64 4.59
N ARG A 66 -20.18 -14.92 4.99
CA ARG A 66 -21.40 -15.72 5.17
C ARG A 66 -21.96 -15.67 6.59
N ALA A 67 -21.21 -15.08 7.53
CA ALA A 67 -21.68 -14.87 8.89
C ALA A 67 -22.96 -14.01 8.90
N SER A 68 -23.86 -14.28 9.83
CA SER A 68 -25.11 -13.53 9.99
C SER A 68 -24.92 -12.12 10.56
N ARG A 69 -23.69 -11.76 10.93
CA ARG A 69 -23.34 -10.48 11.55
C ARG A 69 -22.11 -9.89 10.87
N THR A 70 -22.20 -8.62 10.52
CA THR A 70 -21.07 -7.86 9.98
C THR A 70 -20.04 -7.58 11.06
N ILE A 71 -18.77 -7.81 10.74
CA ILE A 71 -17.65 -7.52 11.66
C ILE A 71 -17.40 -6.00 11.66
N PRO A 72 -17.29 -5.37 12.84
CA PRO A 72 -16.88 -3.96 12.93
C PRO A 72 -15.49 -3.77 12.33
N VAL A 73 -15.34 -2.78 11.43
CA VAL A 73 -14.06 -2.48 10.75
C VAL A 73 -12.93 -2.24 11.76
N ARG A 74 -13.23 -1.56 12.86
CA ARG A 74 -12.26 -1.30 13.94
C ARG A 74 -11.60 -2.57 14.48
N THR A 75 -12.35 -3.67 14.62
CA THR A 75 -11.78 -4.94 15.09
C THR A 75 -10.75 -5.48 14.11
N VAL A 76 -11.08 -5.42 12.81
CA VAL A 76 -10.17 -5.84 11.74
C VAL A 76 -8.93 -4.94 11.69
N GLU A 77 -9.11 -3.63 11.84
CA GLU A 77 -8.00 -2.67 11.91
C GLU A 77 -7.09 -2.96 13.11
N ASP A 78 -7.64 -3.15 14.31
CA ASP A 78 -6.86 -3.44 15.50
C ASP A 78 -6.02 -4.73 15.35
N ASP A 79 -6.57 -5.77 14.73
CA ASP A 79 -5.83 -7.01 14.46
C ASP A 79 -4.77 -6.83 13.36
N LEU A 80 -5.09 -6.10 12.30
CA LEU A 80 -4.12 -5.76 11.26
C LEU A 80 -2.94 -4.95 11.83
N ARG A 81 -3.21 -3.98 12.71
CA ARG A 81 -2.21 -3.17 13.40
C ARG A 81 -1.28 -4.04 14.23
N LYS A 82 -1.80 -5.02 14.98
CA LYS A 82 -0.98 -5.97 15.75
C LYS A 82 -0.03 -6.74 14.84
N VAL A 83 -0.53 -7.29 13.73
CA VAL A 83 0.29 -8.07 12.78
C VAL A 83 1.40 -7.21 12.19
N VAL A 84 1.08 -5.98 11.74
CA VAL A 84 2.08 -5.07 11.17
C VAL A 84 3.12 -4.67 12.21
N LYS A 85 2.69 -4.34 13.43
CA LYS A 85 3.61 -3.96 14.51
C LYS A 85 4.48 -5.12 14.99
N ASP A 86 3.98 -6.35 15.00
CA ASP A 86 4.76 -7.54 15.34
C ASP A 86 5.87 -7.81 14.31
N VAL A 87 5.56 -7.64 13.02
CA VAL A 87 6.51 -7.90 11.92
C VAL A 87 7.52 -6.76 11.72
N TYR A 88 7.07 -5.50 11.78
CA TYR A 88 7.88 -4.34 11.42
C TYR A 88 8.32 -3.48 12.62
N GLY A 89 7.70 -3.64 13.79
CA GLY A 89 7.97 -2.89 15.02
C GLY A 89 6.87 -1.89 15.40
N ASP A 90 6.85 -1.47 16.66
CA ASP A 90 5.75 -0.69 17.23
C ASP A 90 5.60 0.72 16.64
N GLN A 91 6.66 1.30 16.06
CA GLN A 91 6.58 2.56 15.34
C GLN A 91 5.75 2.49 14.04
N TYR A 92 5.47 1.29 13.53
CA TYR A 92 4.64 1.11 12.35
C TYR A 92 3.16 1.03 12.70
N ASP A 93 2.33 1.32 11.71
CA ASP A 93 0.89 1.28 11.83
C ASP A 93 0.27 0.68 10.57
N ALA A 94 -0.99 0.26 10.66
CA ALA A 94 -1.75 -0.31 9.56
C ALA A 94 -3.04 0.47 9.33
N ALA A 95 -3.39 0.64 8.05
CA ALA A 95 -4.68 1.17 7.63
C ALA A 95 -5.38 0.13 6.75
N ALA A 96 -6.63 -0.19 7.07
CA ALA A 96 -7.42 -1.10 6.26
C ALA A 96 -7.95 -0.36 5.03
N ALA A 97 -7.68 -0.89 3.84
CA ALA A 97 -8.29 -0.44 2.60
C ALA A 97 -8.65 -1.62 1.71
N ASN A 98 -9.63 -1.43 0.83
CA ASN A 98 -10.17 -2.50 0.00
C ASN A 98 -9.18 -2.97 -1.09
N THR A 99 -8.26 -2.11 -1.52
CA THR A 99 -7.27 -2.45 -2.54
C THR A 99 -5.93 -1.74 -2.30
N CYS A 100 -4.87 -2.25 -2.92
CA CYS A 100 -3.55 -1.64 -2.90
C CYS A 100 -3.55 -0.24 -3.55
N GLU A 101 -4.32 -0.05 -4.63
CA GLU A 101 -4.48 1.23 -5.30
C GLU A 101 -5.18 2.26 -4.41
N ALA A 102 -6.13 1.83 -3.57
CA ALA A 102 -6.75 2.69 -2.58
C ALA A 102 -5.71 3.14 -1.52
N CYS A 103 -4.86 2.23 -1.03
CA CYS A 103 -3.74 2.60 -0.15
C CYS A 103 -2.80 3.59 -0.81
N LEU A 104 -2.38 3.32 -2.06
CA LEU A 104 -1.52 4.22 -2.81
C LEU A 104 -2.14 5.60 -2.97
N ARG A 105 -3.43 5.66 -3.30
CA ARG A 105 -4.17 6.91 -3.41
C ARG A 105 -4.18 7.68 -2.09
N ILE A 106 -4.40 7.02 -0.96
CA ILE A 106 -4.32 7.66 0.37
C ILE A 106 -2.92 8.24 0.61
N CYS A 107 -1.86 7.48 0.29
CA CYS A 107 -0.48 7.96 0.40
C CYS A 107 -0.23 9.20 -0.47
N PHE A 108 -0.64 9.16 -1.74
CA PHE A 108 -0.50 10.31 -2.65
C PHE A 108 -1.30 11.52 -2.17
N GLU A 109 -2.55 11.33 -1.76
CA GLU A 109 -3.42 12.42 -1.28
C GLU A 109 -2.90 13.05 0.02
N THR A 110 -2.20 12.28 0.85
CA THR A 110 -1.71 12.76 2.16
C THR A 110 -0.32 13.39 2.06
N LEU A 111 0.58 12.81 1.26
CA LEU A 111 1.99 13.19 1.24
C LEU A 111 2.36 14.13 0.08
N CYS A 112 1.66 14.03 -1.05
CA CYS A 112 2.10 14.66 -2.30
C CYS A 112 1.06 15.61 -2.89
N ALA A 113 -0.23 15.27 -2.79
CA ALA A 113 -1.28 16.05 -3.41
C ALA A 113 -1.57 17.31 -2.60
N PRO A 114 -2.05 18.39 -3.26
CA PRO A 114 -2.65 19.50 -2.54
C PRO A 114 -3.76 19.01 -1.61
N PRO A 115 -3.79 19.41 -0.32
CA PRO A 115 -4.89 19.08 0.57
C PRO A 115 -6.23 19.50 -0.04
N ILE A 116 -7.08 18.53 -0.32
CA ILE A 116 -8.46 18.74 -0.79
C ILE A 116 -9.37 18.17 0.29
N MET A 117 -10.46 18.88 0.62
CA MET A 117 -11.48 18.40 1.58
C MET A 117 -10.90 17.90 2.92
N ARG A 118 -9.92 18.62 3.49
CA ARG A 118 -9.28 18.30 4.78
C ARG A 118 -8.46 17.00 4.80
N ARG A 119 -8.09 16.44 3.64
CA ARG A 119 -7.10 15.36 3.55
C ARG A 119 -5.68 15.94 3.49
N GLY A 120 -4.73 15.35 4.20
CA GLY A 120 -3.35 15.85 4.31
C GLY A 120 -3.18 17.02 5.29
N GLU A 121 -1.95 17.52 5.42
CA GLU A 121 -1.69 18.71 6.24
C GLU A 121 -2.33 19.95 5.63
N THR A 122 -2.98 20.76 6.46
CA THR A 122 -3.61 21.99 5.97
C THR A 122 -2.52 22.98 5.58
N TYR A 123 -2.59 23.54 4.36
CA TYR A 123 -1.69 24.61 3.96
C TYR A 123 -1.69 25.73 4.99
N ARG A 124 -0.49 26.18 5.39
CA ARG A 124 -0.35 27.41 6.19
C ARG A 124 -0.87 28.63 5.43
N GLY A 125 -0.69 28.66 4.10
CA GLY A 125 -1.30 29.62 3.20
C GLY A 125 -1.29 29.09 1.76
N ARG A 126 -2.29 29.45 0.95
CA ARG A 126 -2.36 29.09 -0.48
C ARG A 126 -1.95 30.23 -1.41
N VAL A 127 -2.15 31.47 -0.95
CA VAL A 127 -1.91 32.68 -1.73
C VAL A 127 -1.34 33.72 -0.78
N ILE A 128 -0.36 34.49 -1.26
CA ILE A 128 0.11 35.71 -0.59
C ILE A 128 -0.62 36.87 -1.26
N ILE A 129 -1.35 37.63 -0.47
CA ILE A 129 -2.09 38.80 -0.94
C ILE A 129 -1.38 40.02 -0.37
N PRO A 130 -0.65 40.80 -1.19
CA PRO A 130 -0.06 42.05 -0.77
C PRO A 130 -1.14 43.02 -0.31
N TYR A 131 -0.81 43.89 0.63
CA TYR A 131 -1.67 44.99 1.02
C TYR A 131 -1.69 46.02 -0.13
N SER A 132 -2.75 46.03 -0.93
CA SER A 132 -2.97 46.90 -2.09
C SER A 132 -4.41 47.43 -2.09
N GLU A 133 -4.78 48.28 -3.04
CA GLU A 133 -6.13 48.85 -3.12
C GLU A 133 -7.23 47.77 -3.24
N ASP A 134 -6.97 46.71 -4.03
CA ASP A 134 -7.96 45.66 -4.31
C ASP A 134 -7.89 44.44 -3.36
N TYR A 135 -7.06 44.49 -2.33
CA TYR A 135 -6.81 43.31 -1.49
C TYR A 135 -8.06 42.82 -0.75
N GLU A 136 -9.07 43.67 -0.55
CA GLU A 136 -10.32 43.34 0.15
C GLU A 136 -11.18 42.30 -0.57
N TRP A 137 -11.11 42.25 -1.90
CA TRP A 137 -11.94 41.36 -2.73
C TRP A 137 -11.49 39.91 -2.71
N LEU A 138 -10.21 39.64 -2.45
CA LEU A 138 -9.67 38.28 -2.36
C LEU A 138 -9.16 37.95 -0.95
N GLY A 139 -8.63 38.95 -0.23
CA GLY A 139 -8.01 38.80 1.08
C GLY A 139 -8.99 38.51 2.22
N GLY A 140 -10.28 38.82 2.05
CA GLY A 140 -11.33 38.44 3.00
C GLY A 140 -11.71 36.96 2.91
N TYR A 141 -11.46 36.31 1.77
CA TYR A 141 -11.90 34.93 1.54
C TYR A 141 -10.85 33.90 1.97
N GLY A 142 -11.31 32.86 2.68
CA GLY A 142 -10.46 31.80 3.22
C GLY A 142 -9.94 32.08 4.63
N ARG A 143 -8.96 31.29 5.08
CA ARG A 143 -8.44 31.37 6.46
C ARG A 143 -7.17 32.23 6.50
N ALA A 144 -7.25 33.37 7.17
CA ALA A 144 -6.09 34.25 7.36
C ALA A 144 -4.95 33.53 8.10
N PHE A 145 -3.72 33.70 7.61
CA PHE A 145 -2.50 33.23 8.28
C PHE A 145 -1.45 34.36 8.27
N PRO A 146 -0.96 34.82 9.45
CA PRO A 146 -1.34 34.37 10.79
C PRO A 146 -2.81 34.68 11.19
N PRO A 147 -3.47 33.84 12.01
CA PRO A 147 -4.89 34.01 12.38
C PRO A 147 -5.24 35.35 13.04
N ARG A 148 -4.27 36.04 13.64
CA ARG A 148 -4.48 37.36 14.27
C ARG A 148 -5.00 38.44 13.31
N TYR A 149 -4.79 38.26 12.00
CA TYR A 149 -5.26 39.19 10.98
C TYR A 149 -6.64 38.82 10.40
N LYS A 150 -7.31 37.79 10.93
CA LYS A 150 -8.65 37.36 10.50
C LYS A 150 -9.66 38.52 10.45
N ASN A 151 -9.55 39.45 11.41
CA ASN A 151 -10.50 40.56 11.56
C ASN A 151 -10.09 41.82 10.80
N LEU A 152 -9.03 41.81 10.01
CA LEU A 152 -8.56 43.01 9.29
C LEU A 152 -9.65 43.57 8.35
N LEU A 153 -10.51 42.71 7.82
CA LEU A 153 -11.54 43.03 6.83
C LEU A 153 -12.97 42.86 7.35
N VAL A 154 -13.13 42.64 8.67
CA VAL A 154 -14.45 42.34 9.28
C VAL A 154 -15.48 43.46 9.06
N ASP A 155 -15.03 44.71 9.02
CA ASP A 155 -15.90 45.88 8.83
C ASP A 155 -16.24 46.15 7.35
N ARG A 156 -15.55 45.50 6.41
CA ARG A 156 -15.64 45.80 4.97
C ARG A 156 -16.24 44.66 4.15
N THR A 157 -15.98 43.40 4.51
CA THR A 157 -16.45 42.22 3.73
C THR A 157 -16.88 41.06 4.63
N VAL A 158 -15.97 40.15 4.98
CA VAL A 158 -16.24 38.92 5.73
C VAL A 158 -15.09 38.61 6.68
N ALA A 159 -15.38 37.99 7.83
CA ALA A 159 -14.35 37.48 8.71
C ALA A 159 -13.74 36.19 8.12
N GLY A 160 -12.43 36.20 7.84
CA GLY A 160 -11.77 35.07 7.19
C GLY A 160 -11.89 33.75 7.98
N GLY A 161 -12.39 32.68 7.35
CA GLY A 161 -12.43 31.34 7.93
C GLY A 161 -13.70 31.01 8.74
N GLU A 162 -14.83 31.67 8.43
CA GLU A 162 -16.16 31.33 8.96
C GLU A 162 -17.00 30.42 8.03
N LEU A 163 -16.35 29.80 7.03
CA LEU A 163 -16.91 28.76 6.17
C LEU A 163 -16.25 27.40 6.45
#